data_AF-A0A6M0A6R3-F1
#
_entry.id   AF-A0A6M0A6R3-F1
#
_cell.length_a   1.000
_cell.length_b   1.000
_cell.length_c   1.000
_cell.angle_alpha   90.00
_cell.angle_beta   90.00
_cell.angle_gamma   90.00
#
_symmetry.space_group_name_H-M   'P 1'
#
loop_
_entity.id
_entity.type
_entity.pdbx_description
1 polymer ?
#
loop_
_entity_poly.entity_id
_entity_poly.type
_entity_poly.pdbx_seq_one_letter_code
_entity_poly.pdbx_strand_id
1 'polypeptide(L)'
;MYQNNETKLLGLSLMISLALVSGCLWWFKVTTSPLSMLVSNNTSSDKTSIPNYLSEGDHILFSDSTTLEKQLGVEAVTAGNYDQAVVKFTESLDLHRDDPEALIYLNNARIGDKPSYTIAAVVSISDNVNTAKDILRGVAQAQQEINQAGGIKGIPLKVLIANDDNNPEVAKKLALKLVSKPEILAVVGNFNSKVTQATADSYESGKLVTISPISTSVNLSGISDFVFRSVPNDLLAARA
;
A
#
# COMPACT_ATOMS: atom_id res chain seq x y z
N MET A 1 -48.84 -50.05 39.78
CA MET A 1 -48.08 -48.79 39.98
C MET A 1 -47.12 -48.58 38.81
N TYR A 2 -47.61 -48.36 37.58
CA TYR A 2 -46.74 -48.20 36.39
C TYR A 2 -47.38 -47.26 35.35
N GLN A 3 -47.84 -46.07 35.77
CA GLN A 3 -48.47 -45.11 34.85
C GLN A 3 -48.07 -43.65 35.10
N ASN A 4 -47.38 -43.35 36.22
CA ASN A 4 -47.02 -41.98 36.60
C ASN A 4 -45.61 -41.54 36.15
N ASN A 5 -44.83 -42.45 35.56
CA ASN A 5 -43.48 -42.15 35.07
C ASN A 5 -43.45 -41.82 33.58
N GLU A 6 -44.42 -42.29 32.79
CA GLU A 6 -44.47 -42.05 31.34
C GLU A 6 -44.86 -40.61 30.99
N THR A 7 -45.79 -40.01 31.74
CA THR A 7 -46.18 -38.60 31.53
C THR A 7 -45.08 -37.62 31.89
N LYS A 8 -44.27 -37.94 32.91
CA LYS A 8 -43.07 -37.16 33.29
C LYS A 8 -41.96 -37.28 32.25
N LEU A 9 -41.78 -38.48 31.68
CA LEU A 9 -40.78 -38.74 30.64
C LEU A 9 -41.16 -38.08 29.31
N LEU A 10 -42.44 -38.07 28.96
CA LEU A 10 -42.97 -37.39 27.77
C LEU A 10 -42.84 -35.86 27.89
N GLY A 11 -43.11 -35.30 29.08
CA GLY A 11 -42.93 -33.87 29.34
C GLY A 11 -41.46 -33.43 29.25
N LEU A 12 -40.54 -34.28 29.72
CA LEU A 12 -39.10 -34.01 29.66
C LEU A 12 -38.55 -34.07 28.23
N SER A 13 -39.00 -35.02 27.40
CA SER A 13 -38.55 -35.11 26.00
C SER A 13 -39.09 -33.95 25.14
N LEU A 14 -40.31 -33.48 25.41
CA LEU A 14 -40.90 -32.31 24.74
C LEU A 14 -40.10 -31.04 25.05
N MET A 15 -39.65 -30.87 26.30
CA MET A 15 -38.82 -29.73 26.70
C MET A 15 -37.43 -29.75 26.04
N ILE A 16 -36.80 -30.93 25.93
CA ILE A 16 -35.48 -31.07 25.29
C ILE A 16 -35.56 -30.80 23.79
N SER A 17 -36.61 -31.27 23.12
CA SER A 17 -36.82 -31.03 21.69
C SER A 17 -37.10 -29.55 21.37
N LEU A 18 -37.89 -28.86 22.21
CA LEU A 18 -38.09 -27.41 22.10
C LEU A 18 -36.80 -26.60 22.35
N ALA A 19 -35.95 -27.05 23.27
CA ALA A 19 -34.65 -26.42 23.54
C ALA A 19 -33.66 -26.59 22.37
N LEU A 20 -33.64 -27.76 21.71
CA LEU A 20 -32.80 -28.00 20.53
C LEU A 20 -33.25 -27.16 19.32
N VAL A 21 -34.56 -27.07 19.06
CA VAL A 21 -35.09 -26.28 17.95
C VAL A 21 -34.82 -24.79 18.16
N SER A 22 -35.01 -24.27 19.38
CA SER A 22 -34.71 -22.87 19.69
C SER A 22 -33.21 -22.55 19.66
N GLY A 23 -32.34 -23.46 20.11
CA GLY A 23 -30.89 -23.34 19.99
C GLY A 23 -30.41 -23.31 18.54
N CYS A 24 -30.95 -24.17 17.68
CA CYS A 24 -30.64 -24.21 16.25
C CYS A 24 -31.08 -22.92 15.53
N LEU A 25 -32.26 -22.38 15.85
CA LEU A 25 -32.74 -21.11 15.29
C LEU A 25 -31.92 -19.90 15.75
N TRP A 26 -31.44 -19.89 17.00
CA TRP A 26 -30.55 -18.84 17.50
C TRP A 26 -29.16 -18.92 16.85
N TRP A 27 -28.60 -20.13 16.71
CA TRP A 27 -27.33 -20.34 16.02
C TRP A 27 -27.40 -19.90 14.55
N PHE A 28 -28.50 -20.22 13.85
CA PHE A 28 -28.69 -19.82 12.46
C PHE A 28 -28.81 -18.30 12.28
N LYS A 29 -29.44 -17.57 13.23
CA LYS A 29 -29.45 -16.11 13.25
C LYS A 29 -28.07 -15.50 13.56
N VAL A 30 -27.28 -16.14 14.41
CA VAL A 30 -25.94 -15.66 14.80
C VAL A 30 -24.91 -15.91 13.68
N THR A 31 -25.05 -16.98 12.90
CA THR A 31 -24.13 -17.28 11.78
C THR A 31 -24.54 -16.68 10.44
N THR A 32 -25.76 -16.17 10.31
CA THR A 32 -26.23 -15.45 9.12
C THR A 32 -26.53 -13.98 9.43
N SER A 33 -25.55 -13.29 10.04
CA SER A 33 -25.51 -11.85 9.84
C SER A 33 -25.09 -11.62 8.39
N PRO A 34 -25.93 -11.05 7.51
CA PRO A 34 -25.45 -10.62 6.21
C PRO A 34 -24.32 -9.64 6.49
N LEU A 35 -23.17 -9.84 5.83
CA LEU A 35 -22.14 -8.84 5.74
C LEU A 35 -22.76 -7.64 5.04
N SER A 36 -23.39 -6.75 5.82
CA SER A 36 -23.78 -5.43 5.36
C SER A 36 -22.46 -4.74 5.05
N MET A 37 -22.07 -4.78 3.78
CA MET A 37 -21.11 -3.85 3.23
C MET A 37 -21.67 -2.46 3.51
N LEU A 38 -21.14 -1.82 4.54
CA LEU A 38 -21.21 -0.38 4.70
C LEU A 38 -20.36 0.20 3.56
N VAL A 39 -20.99 0.35 2.39
CA VAL A 39 -20.61 1.40 1.45
C VAL A 39 -20.89 2.70 2.19
N SER A 40 -19.86 3.22 2.84
CA SER A 40 -19.87 4.58 3.35
C SER A 40 -19.87 5.52 2.14
N ASN A 41 -21.06 5.84 1.64
CA ASN A 41 -21.26 7.02 0.81
C ASN A 41 -21.23 8.24 1.71
N ASN A 42 -20.04 8.58 2.21
CA ASN A 42 -19.78 9.90 2.75
C ASN A 42 -19.53 10.85 1.58
N THR A 43 -20.64 11.36 1.02
CA THR A 43 -20.67 12.73 0.48
C THR A 43 -20.54 13.72 1.64
N SER A 44 -19.33 13.82 2.18
CA SER A 44 -18.87 15.01 2.89
C SER A 44 -17.80 15.64 2.02
N SER A 45 -18.13 16.83 1.51
CA SER A 45 -17.23 17.75 0.84
C SER A 45 -16.03 18.07 1.75
N ASP A 46 -14.99 17.25 1.67
CA ASP A 46 -13.65 17.62 2.09
C ASP A 46 -12.80 17.78 0.83
N LYS A 47 -12.64 19.03 0.37
CA LYS A 47 -11.86 19.41 -0.83
C LYS A 47 -10.34 19.32 -0.59
N THR A 48 -9.90 18.43 0.30
CA THR A 48 -8.52 18.34 0.78
C THR A 48 -8.01 16.91 1.00
N SER A 49 -8.80 15.87 0.72
CA SER A 49 -8.30 14.49 0.72
C SER A 49 -7.67 14.15 -0.64
N ILE A 50 -6.39 13.78 -0.65
CA ILE A 50 -5.76 13.09 -1.78
C ILE A 50 -6.19 11.62 -1.65
N PRO A 51 -7.14 11.10 -2.46
CA PRO A 51 -7.67 9.75 -2.26
C PRO A 51 -6.64 8.70 -2.71
N ASN A 52 -6.41 7.66 -1.92
CA ASN A 52 -5.79 6.36 -2.29
C ASN A 52 -4.55 6.38 -3.23
N TYR A 53 -3.73 7.43 -3.19
CA TYR A 53 -2.54 7.57 -4.05
C TYR A 53 -1.24 7.29 -3.29
N LEU A 54 -1.29 7.00 -2.00
CA LEU A 54 -0.11 6.83 -1.15
C LEU A 54 -0.29 5.58 -0.32
N SER A 55 0.59 4.59 -0.43
CA SER A 55 0.51 3.42 0.43
C SER A 55 1.87 2.89 0.86
N GLU A 56 1.94 2.49 2.13
CA GLU A 56 3.06 1.73 2.71
C GLU A 56 2.70 0.26 2.93
N GLY A 57 1.50 -0.16 2.49
CA GLY A 57 0.93 -1.49 2.70
C GLY A 57 -0.48 -1.50 3.29
N ASP A 58 -1.09 -0.32 3.48
CA ASP A 58 -2.44 -0.13 4.03
C ASP A 58 -3.56 -0.22 2.99
N HIS A 59 -3.23 -0.21 1.69
CA HIS A 59 -4.16 -0.51 0.60
C HIS A 59 -3.40 -0.92 -0.67
N ILE A 60 -4.13 -1.45 -1.66
CA ILE A 60 -3.58 -1.86 -2.95
C ILE A 60 -3.73 -0.71 -3.95
N LEU A 61 -2.64 -0.37 -4.63
CA LEU A 61 -2.57 0.62 -5.70
C LEU A 61 -2.68 -0.03 -7.10
N PHE A 62 -2.19 -1.25 -7.26
CA PHE A 62 -2.21 -1.98 -8.54
C PHE A 62 -3.34 -3.02 -8.59
N SER A 63 -4.50 -2.60 -9.09
CA SER A 63 -5.70 -3.46 -9.16
C SER A 63 -5.51 -4.71 -10.02
N ASP A 64 -4.66 -4.66 -11.03
CA ASP A 64 -4.38 -5.76 -11.98
C ASP A 64 -3.54 -6.91 -11.39
N SER A 65 -3.00 -6.76 -10.18
CA SER A 65 -2.18 -7.75 -9.47
C SER A 65 -2.79 -8.19 -8.13
N THR A 66 -4.08 -7.93 -7.93
CA THR A 66 -4.74 -8.21 -6.65
C THR A 66 -4.98 -9.70 -6.47
N THR A 67 -4.38 -10.30 -5.45
CA THR A 67 -4.73 -11.64 -4.95
C THR A 67 -5.43 -11.54 -3.60
N LEU A 68 -6.11 -12.62 -3.19
CA LEU A 68 -6.74 -12.70 -1.87
C LEU A 68 -5.68 -12.54 -0.75
N GLU A 69 -4.52 -13.16 -0.92
CA GLU A 69 -3.41 -13.11 0.02
C GLU A 69 -2.87 -11.68 0.15
N LYS A 70 -2.71 -10.95 -0.96
CA LYS A 70 -2.31 -9.54 -0.94
C LYS A 70 -3.31 -8.68 -0.17
N GLN A 71 -4.60 -8.90 -0.41
CA GLN A 71 -5.67 -8.20 0.29
C GLN A 71 -5.67 -8.50 1.80
N LEU A 72 -5.53 -9.78 2.18
CA LEU A 72 -5.41 -10.18 3.58
C LEU A 72 -4.14 -9.62 4.25
N GLY A 73 -3.05 -9.47 3.49
CA GLY A 73 -1.83 -8.82 3.96
C GLY A 73 -2.05 -7.34 4.28
N VAL A 74 -2.72 -6.63 3.39
CA VAL A 74 -3.14 -5.23 3.58
C VAL A 74 -4.07 -5.06 4.79
N GLU A 75 -5.05 -5.95 4.95
CA GLU A 75 -5.95 -5.95 6.10
C GLU A 75 -5.16 -6.18 7.40
N ALA A 76 -4.17 -7.08 7.39
CA ALA A 76 -3.30 -7.33 8.53
C ALA A 76 -2.42 -6.13 8.87
N VAL A 77 -1.85 -5.41 7.88
CA VAL A 77 -1.12 -4.15 8.10
C VAL A 77 -2.03 -3.11 8.75
N THR A 78 -3.25 -2.95 8.23
CA THR A 78 -4.23 -2.00 8.76
C THR A 78 -4.63 -2.32 10.21
N ALA A 79 -4.64 -3.60 10.57
CA ALA A 79 -4.87 -4.07 11.94
C ALA A 79 -3.63 -4.02 12.86
N GLY A 80 -2.46 -3.61 12.35
CA GLY A 80 -1.18 -3.65 13.07
C GLY A 80 -0.62 -5.06 13.29
N ASN A 81 -1.19 -6.08 12.64
CA ASN A 81 -0.75 -7.47 12.74
C ASN A 81 0.33 -7.78 11.69
N TYR A 82 1.52 -7.22 11.90
CA TYR A 82 2.62 -7.34 10.94
C TYR A 82 3.10 -8.79 10.73
N ASP A 83 3.04 -9.66 11.74
CA ASP A 83 3.42 -11.07 11.58
C ASP A 83 2.50 -11.77 10.59
N GLN A 84 1.19 -11.53 10.67
CA GLN A 84 0.22 -12.03 9.69
C GLN A 84 0.42 -11.37 8.32
N ALA A 85 0.70 -10.06 8.26
CA ALA A 85 0.98 -9.38 7.01
C ALA A 85 2.18 -9.99 6.28
N VAL A 86 3.27 -10.30 7.01
CA VAL A 86 4.46 -10.96 6.46
C VAL A 86 4.12 -12.32 5.84
N VAL A 87 3.32 -13.14 6.54
CA VAL A 87 2.87 -14.44 6.00
C VAL A 87 2.07 -14.23 4.72
N LYS A 88 1.09 -13.32 4.73
CA LYS A 88 0.17 -13.11 3.61
C LYS A 88 0.83 -12.49 2.39
N PHE A 89 1.72 -11.52 2.55
CA PHE A 89 2.50 -11.01 1.42
C PHE A 89 3.50 -12.04 0.88
N THR A 90 4.05 -12.92 1.73
CA THR A 90 4.89 -14.03 1.26
C THR A 90 4.08 -15.00 0.40
N GLU A 91 2.90 -15.42 0.84
CA GLU A 91 2.00 -16.27 0.06
C GLU A 91 1.59 -15.61 -1.28
N SER A 92 1.32 -14.30 -1.27
CA SER A 92 1.04 -13.54 -2.50
C SER A 92 2.21 -13.57 -3.49
N LEU A 93 3.45 -13.41 -3.00
CA LEU A 93 4.65 -13.48 -3.83
C LEU A 93 4.97 -14.90 -4.31
N ASP A 94 4.58 -15.95 -3.59
CA ASP A 94 4.70 -17.32 -4.09
C ASP A 94 3.86 -17.55 -5.35
N LEU A 95 2.70 -16.86 -5.46
CA LEU A 95 1.86 -16.85 -6.66
C LEU A 95 2.41 -15.93 -7.75
N HIS A 96 2.85 -14.73 -7.38
CA HIS A 96 3.34 -13.70 -8.30
C HIS A 96 4.67 -13.10 -7.83
N ARG A 97 5.78 -13.81 -8.10
CA ARG A 97 7.12 -13.42 -7.66
C ARG A 97 7.61 -12.07 -8.18
N ASP A 98 7.01 -11.57 -9.25
CA ASP A 98 7.39 -10.34 -9.92
C ASP A 98 6.52 -9.14 -9.52
N ASP A 99 5.65 -9.26 -8.50
CA ASP A 99 4.84 -8.16 -7.96
C ASP A 99 5.70 -7.23 -7.07
N PRO A 100 6.05 -6.02 -7.53
CA PRO A 100 6.90 -5.12 -6.75
C PRO A 100 6.17 -4.47 -5.58
N GLU A 101 4.85 -4.28 -5.67
CA GLU A 101 4.05 -3.69 -4.60
C GLU A 101 3.98 -4.66 -3.43
N ALA A 102 3.71 -5.93 -3.69
CA ALA A 102 3.70 -6.96 -2.65
C ALA A 102 5.08 -7.12 -1.98
N LEU A 103 6.18 -7.03 -2.74
CA LEU A 103 7.53 -7.11 -2.18
C LEU A 103 7.87 -5.89 -1.31
N ILE A 104 7.50 -4.68 -1.73
CA ILE A 104 7.66 -3.47 -0.92
C ILE A 104 6.86 -3.60 0.39
N TYR A 105 5.60 -4.02 0.31
CA TYR A 105 4.74 -4.19 1.48
C TYR A 105 5.26 -5.29 2.42
N LEU A 106 5.76 -6.40 1.90
CA LEU A 106 6.43 -7.43 2.70
C LEU A 106 7.63 -6.87 3.44
N ASN A 107 8.50 -6.10 2.76
CA ASN A 107 9.67 -5.49 3.39
C ASN A 107 9.27 -4.48 4.47
N ASN A 108 8.26 -3.65 4.22
CA ASN A 108 7.73 -2.73 5.22
C ASN A 108 7.12 -3.47 6.42
N ALA A 109 6.36 -4.54 6.19
CA ALA A 109 5.74 -5.34 7.25
C ALA A 109 6.77 -6.07 8.12
N ARG A 110 7.87 -6.57 7.55
CA ARG A 110 8.99 -7.17 8.32
C ARG A 110 9.62 -6.18 9.30
N ILE A 111 9.59 -4.90 8.98
CA ILE A 111 10.05 -3.81 9.86
C ILE A 111 8.98 -3.53 10.93
N GLY A 112 7.70 -3.47 10.54
CA GLY A 112 6.59 -3.14 11.44
C GLY A 112 6.76 -1.75 12.04
N ASP A 113 6.55 -1.61 13.34
CA ASP A 113 6.66 -0.32 14.05
C ASP A 113 8.09 0.02 14.52
N LYS A 114 9.10 -0.77 14.11
CA LYS A 114 10.49 -0.51 14.49
C LYS A 114 11.00 0.79 13.83
N PRO A 115 11.97 1.48 14.47
CA PRO A 115 12.64 2.63 13.86
C PRO A 115 13.14 2.30 12.44
N SER A 116 12.86 3.18 11.49
CA SER A 116 13.23 3.02 10.09
C SER A 116 13.47 4.36 9.43
N TYR A 117 14.23 4.32 8.35
CA TYR A 117 14.26 5.40 7.37
C TYR A 117 13.17 5.16 6.33
N THR A 118 12.54 6.23 5.83
CA THR A 118 11.53 6.11 4.77
C THR A 118 11.92 6.96 3.57
N ILE A 119 11.78 6.40 2.38
CA ILE A 119 11.79 7.13 1.11
C ILE A 119 10.43 6.99 0.43
N ALA A 120 10.07 7.96 -0.40
CA ALA A 120 8.90 7.83 -1.27
C ALA A 120 9.32 7.43 -2.69
N ALA A 121 8.66 6.43 -3.28
CA ALA A 121 8.78 6.08 -4.68
C ALA A 121 7.55 6.63 -5.44
N VAL A 122 7.75 7.68 -6.24
CA VAL A 122 6.66 8.37 -6.94
C VAL A 122 6.57 7.90 -8.39
N VAL A 123 5.47 7.25 -8.74
CA VAL A 123 5.24 6.56 -10.01
C VAL A 123 3.93 7.02 -10.66
N SER A 124 3.75 6.75 -11.95
CA SER A 124 2.52 7.05 -12.68
C SER A 124 1.76 5.76 -13.05
N ILE A 125 0.91 5.27 -12.15
CA ILE A 125 0.23 3.97 -12.32
C ILE A 125 -0.79 4.00 -13.46
N SER A 126 -1.57 5.08 -13.54
CA SER A 126 -2.71 5.17 -14.46
C SER A 126 -2.32 5.41 -15.92
N ASP A 127 -1.11 5.92 -16.17
CA ASP A 127 -0.60 6.20 -17.53
C ASP A 127 0.06 4.96 -18.14
N ASN A 128 1.04 4.39 -17.44
CA ASN A 128 1.74 3.18 -17.88
C ASN A 128 2.07 2.28 -16.68
N VAL A 129 1.13 1.38 -16.39
CA VAL A 129 1.23 0.42 -15.28
C VAL A 129 2.50 -0.43 -15.34
N ASN A 130 2.95 -0.82 -16.55
CA ASN A 130 4.14 -1.65 -16.71
C ASN A 130 5.42 -0.87 -16.38
N THR A 131 5.54 0.36 -16.86
CA THR A 131 6.68 1.23 -16.49
C THR A 131 6.70 1.53 -15.00
N ALA A 132 5.53 1.77 -14.39
CA ALA A 132 5.44 1.93 -12.94
C ALA A 132 5.92 0.67 -12.20
N LYS A 133 5.47 -0.51 -12.61
CA LYS A 133 5.91 -1.80 -12.05
C LYS A 133 7.41 -2.02 -12.24
N ASP A 134 7.97 -1.77 -13.43
CA ASP A 134 9.40 -1.97 -13.69
C ASP A 134 10.28 -1.11 -12.79
N ILE A 135 9.89 0.16 -12.59
CA ILE A 135 10.64 1.03 -11.69
C ILE A 135 10.49 0.57 -10.24
N LEU A 136 9.28 0.19 -9.82
CA LEU A 136 9.06 -0.33 -8.48
C LEU A 136 9.77 -1.67 -8.25
N ARG A 137 9.96 -2.52 -9.26
CA ARG A 137 10.77 -3.75 -9.13
C ARG A 137 12.21 -3.43 -8.77
N GLY A 138 12.80 -2.43 -9.42
CA GLY A 138 14.14 -1.93 -9.07
C GLY A 138 14.20 -1.37 -7.64
N VAL A 139 13.21 -0.57 -7.25
CA VAL A 139 13.10 -0.02 -5.88
C VAL A 139 12.94 -1.14 -4.85
N ALA A 140 12.05 -2.10 -5.09
CA ALA A 140 11.75 -3.22 -4.20
C ALA A 140 12.98 -4.13 -4.01
N GLN A 141 13.71 -4.39 -5.10
CA GLN A 141 14.96 -5.14 -5.06
C GLN A 141 16.02 -4.41 -4.23
N ALA A 142 16.27 -3.13 -4.52
CA ALA A 142 17.24 -2.33 -3.76
C ALA A 142 16.88 -2.24 -2.27
N GLN A 143 15.60 -2.06 -1.94
CA GLN A 143 15.11 -2.06 -0.56
C GLN A 143 15.40 -3.41 0.13
N GLN A 144 15.08 -4.52 -0.54
CA GLN A 144 15.34 -5.87 -0.02
C GLN A 144 16.84 -6.07 0.25
N GLU A 145 17.70 -5.72 -0.70
CA GLU A 145 19.16 -5.85 -0.57
C GLU A 145 19.70 -5.01 0.60
N ILE A 146 19.29 -3.74 0.72
CA ILE A 146 19.68 -2.86 1.83
C ILE A 146 19.26 -3.46 3.17
N ASN A 147 18.02 -3.93 3.28
CA ASN A 147 17.49 -4.47 4.54
C ASN A 147 18.13 -5.81 4.90
N GLN A 148 18.40 -6.68 3.94
CA GLN A 148 19.10 -7.95 4.16
C GLN A 148 20.58 -7.74 4.55
N ALA A 149 21.21 -6.66 4.08
CA ALA A 149 22.56 -6.27 4.49
C ALA A 149 22.62 -5.64 5.91
N GLY A 150 21.50 -5.59 6.64
CA GLY A 150 21.43 -5.03 7.98
C GLY A 150 20.99 -3.57 8.04
N GLY A 151 20.51 -3.00 6.92
CA GLY A 151 20.02 -1.63 6.84
C GLY A 151 21.13 -0.57 6.75
N ILE A 152 20.72 0.69 6.74
CA ILE A 152 21.62 1.85 6.66
C ILE A 152 22.08 2.18 8.09
N LYS A 153 23.35 1.87 8.40
CA LYS A 153 23.90 2.01 9.76
C LYS A 153 23.07 1.28 10.83
N GLY A 154 22.51 0.11 10.48
CA GLY A 154 21.66 -0.69 11.38
C GLY A 154 20.18 -0.29 11.38
N ILE A 155 19.77 0.74 10.62
CA ILE A 155 18.37 1.19 10.53
C ILE A 155 17.78 0.73 9.19
N PRO A 156 16.69 -0.05 9.18
CA PRO A 156 16.10 -0.56 7.95
C PRO A 156 15.37 0.55 7.16
N LEU A 157 15.16 0.29 5.88
CA LEU A 157 14.51 1.17 4.91
C LEU A 157 13.08 0.72 4.62
N LYS A 158 12.11 1.60 4.87
CA LYS A 158 10.75 1.53 4.35
C LYS A 158 10.61 2.31 3.05
N VAL A 159 9.64 1.89 2.23
CA VAL A 159 9.28 2.58 0.98
C VAL A 159 7.79 2.91 1.01
N LEU A 160 7.47 4.18 0.83
CA LEU A 160 6.13 4.69 0.57
C LEU A 160 5.91 4.78 -0.94
N ILE A 161 4.93 4.05 -1.48
CA ILE A 161 4.58 4.16 -2.90
C ILE A 161 3.60 5.32 -3.07
N ALA A 162 3.84 6.14 -4.09
CA ALA A 162 3.07 7.34 -4.37
C ALA A 162 2.69 7.38 -5.86
N ASN A 163 1.39 7.44 -6.18
CA ASN A 163 0.90 7.52 -7.54
C ASN A 163 0.57 8.98 -7.91
N ASP A 164 1.33 9.56 -8.83
CA ASP A 164 1.14 10.93 -9.31
C ASP A 164 0.17 11.06 -10.49
N ASP A 165 -0.38 9.93 -10.96
CA ASP A 165 -1.36 9.84 -12.05
C ASP A 165 -0.89 10.41 -13.40
N ASN A 166 0.43 10.62 -13.56
CA ASN A 166 1.03 11.40 -14.66
C ASN A 166 0.40 12.81 -14.80
N ASN A 167 -0.14 13.36 -13.70
CA ASN A 167 -0.89 14.60 -13.70
C ASN A 167 -0.11 15.67 -12.91
N PRO A 168 0.36 16.76 -13.56
CA PRO A 168 1.14 17.81 -12.89
C PRO A 168 0.49 18.41 -11.64
N GLU A 169 -0.83 18.58 -11.63
CA GLU A 169 -1.54 19.19 -10.50
C GLU A 169 -1.73 18.20 -9.35
N VAL A 170 -1.94 16.92 -9.64
CA VAL A 170 -1.93 15.84 -8.63
C VAL A 170 -0.52 15.70 -8.04
N ALA A 171 0.49 15.65 -8.90
CA ALA A 171 1.89 15.51 -8.52
C ALA A 171 2.37 16.66 -7.62
N LYS A 172 2.01 17.92 -7.92
CA LYS A 172 2.33 19.06 -7.05
C LYS A 172 1.76 18.90 -5.65
N LYS A 173 0.49 18.50 -5.54
CA LYS A 173 -0.18 18.26 -4.25
C LYS A 173 0.49 17.11 -3.50
N LEU A 174 0.86 16.04 -4.21
CA LEU A 174 1.57 14.90 -3.67
C LEU A 174 2.95 15.29 -3.15
N ALA A 175 3.72 16.05 -3.93
CA ALA A 175 5.03 16.57 -3.55
C ALA A 175 4.95 17.42 -2.28
N LEU A 176 3.99 18.35 -2.19
CA LEU A 176 3.77 19.16 -0.98
C LEU A 176 3.40 18.30 0.24
N LYS A 177 2.60 17.24 0.03
CA LYS A 177 2.26 16.28 1.09
C LYS A 177 3.48 15.47 1.55
N LEU A 178 4.36 15.07 0.64
CA LEU A 178 5.62 14.39 0.98
C LEU A 178 6.58 15.33 1.72
N VAL A 179 6.68 16.59 1.29
CA VAL A 179 7.45 17.64 1.99
C VAL A 179 6.95 17.85 3.41
N SER A 180 5.64 17.77 3.65
CA SER A 180 5.09 17.93 5.01
C SER A 180 5.35 16.75 5.95
N LYS A 181 5.93 15.64 5.46
CA LYS A 181 6.18 14.41 6.20
C LYS A 181 7.66 14.31 6.59
N PRO A 182 8.05 14.68 7.82
CA PRO A 182 9.45 14.71 8.23
C PRO A 182 10.13 13.33 8.23
N GLU A 183 9.34 12.24 8.24
CA GLU A 183 9.84 10.87 8.13
C GLU A 183 10.36 10.50 6.73
N ILE A 184 9.96 11.24 5.69
CA ILE A 184 10.39 11.02 4.30
C ILE A 184 11.72 11.73 4.06
N LEU A 185 12.79 10.96 3.89
CA LEU A 185 14.15 11.50 3.72
C LEU A 185 14.43 11.99 2.30
N ALA A 186 13.85 11.32 1.31
CA ALA A 186 14.06 11.59 -0.10
C ALA A 186 12.96 10.96 -0.96
N VAL A 187 12.89 11.40 -2.21
CA VAL A 187 11.98 10.89 -3.22
C VAL A 187 12.76 10.24 -4.37
N VAL A 188 12.34 9.06 -4.79
CA VAL A 188 12.70 8.46 -6.07
C VAL A 188 11.57 8.74 -7.03
N GLY A 189 11.77 9.71 -7.93
CA GLY A 189 10.75 10.27 -8.81
C GLY A 189 11.01 11.74 -9.16
N ASN A 190 10.08 12.44 -9.81
CA ASN A 190 9.00 11.88 -10.62
C ASN A 190 9.57 11.24 -11.90
N PHE A 191 8.77 10.46 -12.62
CA PHE A 191 9.28 9.68 -13.76
C PHE A 191 9.07 10.37 -15.10
N ASN A 192 7.91 11.01 -15.30
CA ASN A 192 7.64 11.79 -16.49
C ASN A 192 8.33 13.16 -16.41
N SER A 193 9.04 13.56 -17.47
CA SER A 193 9.79 14.83 -17.49
C SER A 193 8.92 16.07 -17.21
N LYS A 194 7.67 16.11 -17.71
CA LYS A 194 6.77 17.25 -17.47
C LYS A 194 6.32 17.30 -16.02
N VAL A 195 6.09 16.14 -15.42
CA VAL A 195 5.68 16.03 -14.02
C VAL A 195 6.85 16.39 -13.10
N THR A 196 8.06 15.91 -13.39
CA THR A 196 9.29 16.31 -12.68
C THR A 196 9.51 17.82 -12.73
N GLN A 197 9.32 18.44 -13.90
CA GLN A 197 9.40 19.90 -14.03
C GLN A 197 8.33 20.61 -13.20
N ALA A 198 7.11 20.07 -13.15
CA ALA A 198 6.00 20.67 -12.42
C ALA A 198 6.13 20.57 -10.89
N THR A 199 6.87 19.60 -10.37
CA THR A 199 7.07 19.37 -8.92
C THR A 199 8.36 19.97 -8.38
N ALA A 200 9.27 20.46 -9.23
CA ALA A 200 10.58 20.99 -8.84
C ALA A 200 10.48 22.07 -7.74
N ASP A 201 9.64 23.10 -7.93
CA ASP A 201 9.46 24.18 -6.94
C ASP A 201 8.91 23.66 -5.60
N SER A 202 8.05 22.64 -5.63
CA SER A 202 7.50 22.03 -4.42
C SER A 202 8.60 21.35 -3.60
N TYR A 203 9.48 20.58 -4.26
CA TYR A 203 10.60 19.91 -3.59
C TYR A 203 11.69 20.89 -3.12
N GLU A 204 12.00 21.90 -3.93
CA GLU A 204 12.95 22.98 -3.61
C GLU A 204 12.49 23.75 -2.35
N SER A 205 11.24 24.22 -2.32
CA SER A 205 10.69 24.96 -1.18
C SER A 205 10.66 24.14 0.11
N GLY A 206 10.43 22.83 -0.02
CA GLY A 206 10.47 21.87 1.08
C GLY A 206 11.87 21.38 1.46
N LYS A 207 12.89 21.68 0.66
CA LYS A 207 14.24 21.12 0.75
C LYS A 207 14.25 19.58 0.79
N LEU A 208 13.29 18.95 0.11
CA LEU A 208 13.19 17.50 0.01
C LEU A 208 13.86 17.05 -1.30
N VAL A 209 14.96 16.30 -1.18
CA VAL A 209 15.69 15.81 -2.35
C VAL A 209 14.83 14.82 -3.14
N THR A 210 14.77 15.00 -4.46
CA THR A 210 14.17 14.05 -5.39
C THR A 210 15.19 13.62 -6.44
N ILE A 211 15.18 12.34 -6.81
CA ILE A 211 15.99 11.79 -7.91
C ILE A 211 15.09 11.10 -8.93
N SER A 212 15.03 11.65 -10.15
CA SER A 212 14.30 11.03 -11.24
C SER A 212 15.13 9.91 -11.88
N PRO A 213 14.61 8.67 -11.97
CA PRO A 213 15.33 7.56 -12.56
C PRO A 213 15.30 7.55 -14.10
N ILE A 214 14.32 8.21 -14.74
CA ILE A 214 14.09 8.08 -16.20
C ILE A 214 13.74 9.38 -16.95
N SER A 215 13.66 10.54 -16.28
CA SER A 215 13.36 11.80 -16.99
C SER A 215 14.58 12.37 -17.74
N THR A 216 14.48 12.46 -19.08
CA THR A 216 15.59 12.85 -19.96
C THR A 216 15.50 14.27 -20.53
N SER A 217 14.43 15.04 -20.25
CA SER A 217 14.26 16.39 -20.80
C SER A 217 15.46 17.30 -20.49
N VAL A 218 15.89 18.04 -21.50
CA VAL A 218 16.99 19.03 -21.38
C VAL A 218 16.65 20.14 -20.37
N ASN A 219 15.35 20.47 -20.24
CA ASN A 219 14.85 21.54 -19.37
C ASN A 219 14.96 21.22 -17.88
N LEU A 220 15.29 19.98 -17.50
CA LEU A 220 15.51 19.62 -16.10
C LEU A 220 16.92 19.96 -15.60
N SER A 221 17.83 20.32 -16.51
CA SER A 221 19.21 20.64 -16.13
C SER A 221 19.24 21.99 -15.41
N GLY A 222 19.68 22.01 -14.14
CA GLY A 222 19.76 23.24 -13.34
C GLY A 222 18.40 23.79 -12.90
N ILE A 223 17.35 22.97 -12.91
CA ILE A 223 16.00 23.41 -12.53
C ILE A 223 15.86 23.70 -11.03
N SER A 224 16.63 23.01 -10.19
CA SER A 224 16.55 23.06 -8.72
C SER A 224 17.81 22.42 -8.13
N ASP A 225 18.21 22.87 -6.93
CA ASP A 225 19.32 22.28 -6.16
C ASP A 225 18.92 20.97 -5.46
N PHE A 226 17.62 20.68 -5.44
CA PHE A 226 17.02 19.49 -4.81
C PHE A 226 16.48 18.47 -5.83
N VAL A 227 16.59 18.74 -7.13
CA VAL A 227 16.16 17.82 -8.20
C VAL A 227 17.37 17.22 -8.92
N PHE A 228 17.53 15.92 -8.77
CA PHE A 228 18.57 15.12 -9.42
C PHE A 228 17.95 14.15 -10.44
N ARG A 229 18.81 13.55 -11.28
CA ARG A 229 18.43 12.41 -12.13
C ARG A 229 19.61 11.47 -12.33
N SER A 230 19.32 10.18 -12.54
CA SER A 230 20.34 9.16 -12.82
C SER A 230 20.61 8.95 -14.32
N VAL A 231 19.78 9.51 -15.20
CA VAL A 231 19.90 9.37 -16.65
C VAL A 231 20.49 10.62 -17.32
N PRO A 232 21.24 10.49 -18.42
CA PRO A 232 21.64 11.63 -19.23
C PRO A 232 20.43 12.34 -19.85
N ASN A 233 20.59 13.62 -20.20
CA ASN A 233 19.56 14.30 -21.00
C ASN A 233 19.62 13.90 -22.48
N ASP A 234 18.52 14.17 -23.19
CA ASP A 234 18.40 13.90 -24.63
C ASP A 234 19.50 14.59 -25.46
N LEU A 235 20.02 15.74 -25.01
CA LEU A 235 21.10 16.44 -25.70
C LEU A 235 22.42 15.66 -25.68
N LEU A 236 22.75 15.00 -24.56
CA LEU A 236 23.94 14.15 -24.47
C LEU A 236 23.76 12.88 -25.31
N ALA A 237 22.57 12.26 -25.28
CA ALA A 237 22.28 11.07 -26.07
C ALA A 237 22.33 11.35 -27.58
N ALA A 238 21.83 12.50 -28.04
CA ALA A 238 21.86 12.89 -29.45
C ALA A 238 23.26 13.21 -30.00
N ARG A 239 24.26 13.38 -29.12
CA ARG A 239 25.65 13.68 -29.49
C ARG A 239 26.56 12.45 -29.51
N ALA A 240 26.07 11.29 -29.05
CA ALA A 240 26.80 10.02 -29.00
C ALA A 240 26.68 9.24 -30.31
#